data_AF-M2S6U9-F1
#
_entry.id   AF-M2S6U9-F1
#
_cell.length_a   1.000
_cell.length_b   1.000
_cell.length_c   1.000
_cell.angle_alpha   90.00
_cell.angle_beta   90.00
_cell.angle_gamma   90.00
#
_symmetry.space_group_name_H-M   'P 1'
#
loop_
_entity.id
_entity.type
_entity.pdbx_description
1 polymer ?
#
loop_
_entity_poly.entity_id
_entity_poly.type
_entity_poly.pdbx_seq_one_letter_code
_entity_poly.pdbx_strand_id
1 'polypeptide(L)'
;LPTSTILVIDANEHHPWWDPGCKKTSQGGQPLADWIEDQNLSLLNTPGATTFFRPNMSRETTLDLTIATLDLVDKVEDWQTTTETGSDHHGILFSI
;
A
#
# COMPACT_ATOMS: atom_id res chain seq x y z
N LEU A 1 5.11 0.84 15.99
CA LEU A 1 6.44 1.00 15.32
C LEU A 1 7.30 1.97 16.11
N PRO A 2 8.65 1.95 16.01
CA PRO A 2 9.48 3.05 16.52
C PRO A 2 9.08 4.40 15.89
N THR A 3 9.40 5.51 16.55
CA THR A 3 9.18 6.85 15.95
C THR A 3 9.99 7.00 14.66
N SER A 4 9.50 7.83 13.74
CA SER A 4 10.15 8.07 12.46
C SER A 4 10.38 6.78 11.66
N THR A 5 9.33 5.99 11.48
CA THR A 5 9.38 4.74 10.69
C THR A 5 8.52 4.87 9.43
N ILE A 6 9.08 4.47 8.30
CA ILE A 6 8.34 4.10 7.08
C ILE A 6 8.47 2.59 6.91
N LEU A 7 7.34 1.93 6.77
CA LEU A 7 7.22 0.51 6.48
C LEU A 7 6.71 0.35 5.05
N VAL A 8 7.54 -0.23 4.18
CA VAL A 8 7.16 -0.59 2.81
C VAL A 8 7.14 -2.11 2.72
N ILE A 9 5.97 -2.69 2.45
CA ILE A 9 5.75 -4.14 2.51
C ILE A 9 4.95 -4.62 1.32
N ASP A 10 5.28 -5.80 0.81
CA ASP A 10 4.32 -6.64 0.09
C ASP A 10 3.43 -7.30 1.15
N ALA A 11 2.22 -6.77 1.34
CA ALA A 11 1.29 -7.32 2.31
C ALA A 11 0.65 -8.61 1.78
N ASN A 12 0.54 -8.76 0.46
CA ASN A 12 -0.22 -9.81 -0.21
C ASN A 12 -1.67 -9.96 0.32
N GLU A 13 -2.24 -8.86 0.81
CA GLU A 13 -3.59 -8.78 1.36
C GLU A 13 -4.43 -7.77 0.56
N HIS A 14 -5.73 -8.06 0.43
CA HIS A 14 -6.70 -7.23 -0.25
C HIS A 14 -7.64 -6.57 0.75
N HIS A 15 -7.81 -5.26 0.66
CA HIS A 15 -8.78 -4.51 1.45
C HIS A 15 -9.28 -3.27 0.68
N PRO A 16 -10.58 -2.89 0.81
CA PRO A 16 -11.14 -1.70 0.15
C PRO A 16 -10.44 -0.37 0.46
N TRP A 17 -9.69 -0.29 1.56
CA TRP A 17 -8.97 0.92 1.97
C TRP A 17 -7.86 1.31 1.00
N TRP A 18 -6.99 0.37 0.63
CA TRP A 18 -5.94 0.61 -0.38
C TRP A 18 -6.40 0.29 -1.80
N ASP A 19 -7.36 -0.63 -1.94
CA ASP A 19 -7.88 -1.04 -3.24
C ASP A 19 -9.42 -0.92 -3.28
N PRO A 20 -9.98 0.27 -3.62
CA PRO A 20 -11.44 0.48 -3.64
C PRO A 20 -12.21 -0.44 -4.59
N GLY A 21 -11.54 -1.02 -5.59
CA GLY A 21 -12.12 -2.02 -6.49
C GLY A 21 -12.19 -3.44 -5.89
N CYS A 22 -11.68 -3.63 -4.67
CA CYS A 22 -11.70 -4.90 -3.96
C CYS A 22 -13.13 -5.26 -3.53
N LYS A 23 -13.65 -6.38 -4.05
CA LYS A 23 -14.99 -6.87 -3.71
C LYS A 23 -15.03 -7.74 -2.45
N LYS A 24 -13.88 -8.27 -2.04
CA LYS A 24 -13.76 -9.19 -0.91
C LYS A 24 -12.44 -8.95 -0.20
N THR A 25 -12.53 -8.46 1.03
CA THR A 25 -11.38 -8.39 1.94
C THR A 25 -10.79 -9.79 2.16
N SER A 26 -9.48 -9.90 2.06
CA SER A 26 -8.73 -11.14 2.35
C SER A 26 -8.65 -11.40 3.85
N GLN A 27 -8.15 -12.57 4.24
CA GLN A 27 -8.14 -12.99 5.64
C GLN A 27 -7.29 -12.07 6.54
N GLY A 28 -6.14 -11.59 6.06
CA GLY A 28 -5.28 -10.65 6.79
C GLY A 28 -5.57 -9.18 6.47
N GLY A 29 -6.40 -8.88 5.47
CA GLY A 29 -6.72 -7.51 5.06
C GLY A 29 -7.38 -6.68 6.16
N GLN A 30 -8.41 -7.22 6.83
CA GLN A 30 -9.07 -6.52 7.95
C GLN A 30 -8.15 -6.42 9.18
N PRO A 31 -7.49 -7.50 9.66
CA PRO A 31 -6.53 -7.37 10.76
C PRO A 31 -5.41 -6.37 10.52
N LEU A 32 -4.92 -6.26 9.27
CA LEU A 32 -3.91 -5.27 8.92
C LEU A 32 -4.46 -3.84 8.95
N ALA A 33 -5.66 -3.62 8.44
CA ALA A 33 -6.34 -2.33 8.52
C ALA A 33 -6.54 -1.91 10.00
N ASP A 34 -7.08 -2.82 10.82
CA ASP A 34 -7.28 -2.58 12.26
C ASP A 34 -5.96 -2.25 12.94
N TRP A 35 -4.88 -2.98 12.62
CA TRP A 35 -3.55 -2.69 13.18
C TRP A 35 -3.00 -1.32 12.77
N ILE A 36 -3.21 -0.87 11.52
CA ILE A 36 -2.80 0.47 11.07
C ILE A 36 -3.53 1.53 11.89
N GLU A 37 -4.85 1.38 12.07
CA GLU A 37 -5.67 2.31 12.84
C GLU A 37 -5.31 2.30 14.34
N ASP A 38 -5.25 1.12 14.96
CA ASP A 38 -4.96 0.94 16.39
C ASP A 38 -3.56 1.46 16.79
N GLN A 39 -2.59 1.38 15.87
CA GLN A 39 -1.24 1.90 16.08
C GLN A 39 -1.11 3.38 15.71
N ASN A 40 -2.20 4.02 15.27
CA ASN A 40 -2.23 5.41 14.83
C ASN A 40 -1.17 5.68 13.74
N LEU A 41 -1.12 4.79 12.75
CA LEU A 41 -0.25 4.89 11.58
C LEU A 41 -1.04 5.45 10.40
N SER A 42 -0.32 5.98 9.41
CA SER A 42 -0.91 6.47 8.17
C SER A 42 -0.58 5.55 7.01
N LEU A 43 -1.59 5.19 6.23
CA LEU A 43 -1.43 4.54 4.93
C LEU A 43 -1.20 5.61 3.86
N LEU A 44 -0.02 5.61 3.25
CA LEU A 44 0.42 6.66 2.31
C LEU A 44 0.06 6.36 0.85
N ASN A 45 -0.36 5.13 0.54
CA ASN A 45 -0.82 4.78 -0.80
C ASN A 45 -1.97 5.70 -1.23
N THR A 46 -1.93 6.18 -2.47
CA THR A 46 -3.13 6.76 -3.09
C THR A 46 -4.15 5.63 -3.30
N PRO A 47 -5.38 5.72 -2.74
CA PRO A 47 -6.36 4.65 -2.87
C PRO A 47 -6.65 4.30 -4.34
N GLY A 48 -6.48 3.02 -4.68
CA GLY A 48 -6.66 2.51 -6.04
C GLY A 48 -5.44 2.61 -6.95
N ALA A 49 -4.32 3.19 -6.49
CA ALA A 49 -3.05 3.06 -7.18
C ALA A 49 -2.59 1.60 -7.12
N THR A 50 -2.44 0.98 -8.28
CA THR A 50 -2.15 -0.46 -8.39
C THR A 50 -0.65 -0.70 -8.25
N THR A 51 -0.30 -1.83 -7.65
CA THR A 51 1.10 -2.25 -7.45
C THR A 51 1.39 -3.64 -7.99
N PHE A 52 0.36 -4.37 -8.44
CA PHE A 52 0.50 -5.73 -8.93
C PHE A 52 -0.40 -5.99 -10.14
N PHE A 53 0.15 -6.66 -11.14
CA PHE A 53 -0.57 -7.06 -12.35
C PHE A 53 -0.14 -8.44 -12.80
N ARG A 54 -1.04 -9.19 -13.47
CA ARG A 54 -0.68 -10.39 -14.22
C ARG A 54 -1.46 -10.47 -15.52
N PRO A 55 -0.92 -11.18 -16.53
CA PRO A 55 -1.69 -11.50 -17.72
C PRO A 55 -3.02 -12.17 -17.34
N ASN A 56 -4.12 -11.70 -17.95
CA ASN A 56 -5.49 -12.20 -17.76
C ASN A 56 -6.17 -11.86 -16.43
N MET A 57 -5.61 -10.97 -15.60
CA MET A 57 -6.39 -10.38 -14.50
C MET A 57 -7.48 -9.46 -15.07
N SER A 58 -8.66 -9.46 -14.44
CA SER A 58 -9.75 -8.54 -14.82
C SER A 58 -9.44 -7.09 -14.45
N ARG A 59 -8.55 -6.89 -13.48
CA ARG A 59 -8.04 -5.60 -13.02
C ARG A 59 -6.75 -5.85 -12.22
N GLU A 60 -5.81 -4.93 -12.31
CA GLU A 60 -4.65 -4.86 -11.42
C GLU A 60 -5.07 -4.58 -9.97
N THR A 61 -4.24 -4.97 -9.01
CA THR A 61 -4.55 -4.85 -7.57
C THR A 61 -3.44 -4.12 -6.82
N THR A 62 -3.75 -3.70 -5.60
CA THR A 62 -2.77 -3.08 -4.68
C THR A 62 -2.44 -4.10 -3.59
N LEU A 63 -1.19 -4.58 -3.59
CA LEU A 63 -0.66 -5.56 -2.61
C LEU A 63 0.51 -4.97 -1.82
N ASP A 64 1.33 -4.15 -2.48
CA ASP A 64 2.40 -3.39 -1.84
C ASP A 64 1.87 -2.12 -1.17
N LEU A 65 2.18 -1.95 0.11
CA LEU A 65 1.71 -0.84 0.96
C LEU A 65 2.89 -0.03 1.51
N THR A 66 2.68 1.28 1.63
CA THR A 66 3.56 2.23 2.31
C THR A 66 2.84 2.78 3.52
N ILE A 67 3.34 2.47 4.72
CA ILE A 67 2.74 2.84 6.00
C ILE A 67 3.77 3.67 6.78
N ALA A 68 3.37 4.78 7.39
CA ALA A 68 4.28 5.65 8.13
C ALA A 68 3.75 6.00 9.52
N THR A 69 4.67 6.29 10.44
CA THR A 69 4.34 7.01 11.67
C THR A 69 3.96 8.46 11.35
N LEU A 70 3.06 9.04 12.14
CA LEU A 70 2.48 10.36 11.85
C LEU A 70 3.51 11.48 11.69
N ASP A 71 4.64 11.40 12.40
CA ASP A 71 5.72 12.40 12.34
C ASP A 71 6.48 12.45 11.00
N LEU A 72 6.21 11.50 10.10
CA LEU A 72 6.78 11.44 8.76
C LEU A 72 5.77 11.67 7.63
N VAL A 73 4.47 11.71 7.91
CA VAL A 73 3.42 11.80 6.86
C VAL A 73 3.65 13.02 5.98
N ASP A 74 3.86 14.18 6.58
CA ASP A 74 4.06 15.44 5.85
C ASP A 74 5.48 15.59 5.26
N LYS A 75 6.36 14.60 5.47
CA LYS A 75 7.71 14.58 4.89
C LYS A 75 7.81 13.67 3.67
N VAL A 76 6.86 12.76 3.50
CA VAL A 76 6.82 11.91 2.31
C VAL A 76 6.14 12.67 1.19
N GLU A 77 6.91 12.95 0.15
CA GLU A 77 6.46 13.71 -1.01
C GLU A 77 6.43 12.83 -2.27
N ASP A 78 5.58 13.20 -3.22
CA ASP A 78 5.52 12.61 -4.57
C ASP A 78 5.36 11.07 -4.62
N TRP A 79 4.57 10.50 -3.70
CA TRP A 79 4.27 9.07 -3.69
C TRP A 79 3.57 8.65 -4.99
N GLN A 80 4.14 7.67 -5.69
CA GLN A 80 3.61 7.17 -6.96
C GLN A 80 4.08 5.73 -7.23
N THR A 81 3.52 5.13 -8.28
CA THR A 81 3.94 3.82 -8.78
C THR A 81 4.62 3.93 -10.16
N THR A 82 5.49 2.99 -10.49
CA THR A 82 6.18 2.91 -11.79
C THR A 82 6.17 1.49 -12.34
N THR A 83 5.97 1.35 -13.65
CA THR A 83 5.90 0.06 -14.36
C THR A 83 7.26 -0.47 -14.80
N GLU A 84 8.32 0.34 -14.72
CA GLU A 84 9.63 0.07 -15.33
C GLU A 84 10.53 -0.81 -14.45
N THR A 85 9.97 -1.90 -13.90
CA THR A 85 10.69 -2.84 -13.02
C THR A 85 11.06 -4.15 -13.71
N GLY A 86 10.35 -4.51 -14.80
CA GLY A 86 10.41 -5.85 -15.40
C GLY A 86 9.78 -6.96 -14.55
N SER A 87 9.07 -6.59 -13.48
CA SER A 87 8.37 -7.48 -12.55
C SER A 87 6.86 -7.49 -12.82
N ASP A 88 6.14 -8.45 -12.24
CA ASP A 88 4.67 -8.41 -12.11
C ASP A 88 4.21 -7.46 -10.98
N HIS A 89 5.16 -6.89 -10.24
CA HIS A 89 4.96 -5.78 -9.31
C HIS A 89 5.47 -4.45 -9.89
N HIS A 90 4.66 -3.41 -9.78
CA HIS A 90 5.06 -2.02 -10.02
C HIS A 90 5.96 -1.54 -8.87
N GLY A 91 6.95 -0.72 -9.20
CA GLY A 91 7.79 -0.08 -8.20
C GLY A 91 7.03 1.03 -7.46
N ILE A 92 7.37 1.26 -6.19
CA ILE A 92 6.91 2.41 -5.40
C ILE A 92 8.03 3.45 -5.35
N LEU A 93 7.69 4.71 -5.62
CA LEU A 93 8.60 5.84 -5.58
C LEU A 93 8.04 6.92 -4.65
N PHE A 94 8.90 7.54 -3.85
CA PHE A 94 8.61 8.72 -3.04
C PHE A 94 9.92 9.39 -2.62
N SER A 95 9.84 10.65 -2.17
CA SER A 95 10.95 11.39 -1.57
C SER A 95 10.73 11.62 -0.08
N ILE A 96 11.80 11.87 0.68
CA ILE A 96 11.79 12.23 2.11
C ILE A 96 12.84 13.29 2.43
#